data_AF-A0AAX2J3I3-F1
#
_entry.id   AF-A0AAX2J3I3-F1
#
_cell.length_a   1.000
_cell.length_b   1.000
_cell.length_c   1.000
_cell.angle_alpha   90.00
_cell.angle_beta   90.00
_cell.angle_gamma   90.00
#
_symmetry.space_group_name_H-M   'P 1'
#
loop_
_entity.id
_entity.type
_entity.pdbx_description
1 polymer ?
#
loop_
_entity_poly.entity_id
_entity_poly.type
_entity_poly.pdbx_seq_one_letter_code
_entity_poly.pdbx_strand_id
1 'polypeptide(L)' 'MRALLYFPVINACRFNPDIKLLRERMLARGKVKMQTVGAAMRKLVHICFGVLKHQSVYEARVAEPV' A
#
# COMPACT_ATOMS: atom_id res chain seq x y z
N MET A 1 0.82 -13.65 -11.28
CA MET A 1 0.16 -12.51 -10.59
C MET A 1 1.10 -11.42 -10.07
N ARG A 2 2.32 -11.69 -9.55
CA ARG A 2 3.21 -10.65 -8.97
C ARG A 2 3.65 -9.55 -9.95
N ALA A 3 3.83 -9.87 -11.22
CA ALA A 3 4.26 -8.91 -12.24
C ALA A 3 3.20 -7.82 -12.53
N LEU A 4 1.92 -8.21 -12.60
CA LEU A 4 0.80 -7.30 -12.87
C LEU A 4 0.61 -6.27 -11.76
N LEU A 5 0.89 -6.65 -10.51
CA LEU A 5 0.73 -5.78 -9.35
C LEU A 5 1.95 -4.88 -9.08
N TYR A 6 3.05 -5.06 -9.82
CA TYR A 6 4.28 -4.30 -9.56
C TYR A 6 4.12 -2.81 -9.90
N PHE A 7 3.68 -2.51 -11.12
CA PHE A 7 3.46 -1.15 -11.59
C PHE A 7 2.36 -0.37 -10.82
N PRO A 8 1.17 -0.95 -10.54
CA PRO A 8 0.16 -0.25 -9.76
C PRO A 8 0.63 -0.03 -8.31
N VAL A 9 1.44 -0.92 -7.73
CA VAL A 9 2.00 -0.71 -6.38
C VAL A 9 3.03 0.41 -6.35
N ILE A 10 3.86 0.56 -7.37
CA ILE A 10 4.79 1.69 -7.45
C ILE A 10 4.02 3.02 -7.48
N ASN A 11 2.97 3.10 -8.30
CA ASN A 11 2.10 4.28 -8.34
C ASN A 11 1.40 4.49 -6.98
N ALA A 12 0.86 3.43 -6.39
CA ALA A 12 0.19 3.51 -5.09
C ALA A 12 1.15 3.90 -3.95
N CYS A 13 2.44 3.55 -4.02
CA CYS A 13 3.45 4.06 -3.09
C CYS A 13 3.67 5.58 -3.19
N ARG A 14 3.35 6.19 -4.35
CA ARG A 14 3.52 7.63 -4.60
C ARG A 14 2.26 8.42 -4.26
N PHE A 15 1.09 7.90 -4.63
CA PHE A 15 -0.19 8.60 -4.49
C PHE A 15 -0.98 8.22 -3.24
N ASN A 16 -0.85 6.99 -2.74
CA ASN A 16 -1.64 6.55 -1.58
C ASN A 16 -0.83 6.70 -0.28
N PRO A 17 -1.26 7.56 0.67
CA PRO A 17 -0.55 7.81 1.93
C PRO A 17 -0.44 6.53 2.79
N ASP A 18 -1.45 5.65 2.73
CA ASP A 18 -1.47 4.35 3.41
C ASP A 18 -0.31 3.41 3.07
N ILE A 19 0.09 3.42 1.80
CA ILE A 19 1.11 2.53 1.25
C ILE A 19 2.49 3.21 1.37
N LYS A 20 2.54 4.53 1.20
CA LYS A 20 3.74 5.34 1.48
C LYS A 20 4.20 5.17 2.92
N LEU A 21 3.30 5.26 3.89
CA LEU A 21 3.64 5.07 5.30
C LEU A 21 4.09 3.64 5.60
N LEU A 22 3.45 2.62 5.01
CA LEU A 22 3.91 1.23 5.12
C LEU A 22 5.35 1.10 4.59
N ARG A 23 5.64 1.76 3.47
CA ARG A 23 6.98 1.78 2.87
C ARG A 23 7.99 2.44 3.78
N GLU A 24 7.69 3.61 4.31
CA GLU A 24 8.56 4.35 5.23
C GLU A 24 8.80 3.58 6.53
N ARG A 25 7.75 3.00 7.14
CA ARG A 25 7.89 2.14 8.33
C ARG A 25 8.75 0.91 8.07
N MET A 26 8.63 0.28 6.90
CA MET A 26 9.47 -0.86 6.53
C MET A 26 10.92 -0.45 6.28
N LEU A 27 11.14 0.72 5.65
CA LEU A 27 12.46 1.26 5.39
C LEU A 27 13.17 1.67 6.69
N ALA A 28 12.45 2.29 7.63
CA ALA A 28 12.94 2.61 8.97
C ALA A 28 13.33 1.35 9.77
N ARG A 29 12.68 0.21 9.50
CA ARG A 29 13.05 -1.10 10.06
C ARG A 29 14.23 -1.78 9.33
N GLY A 30 14.87 -1.12 8.38
CA GLY A 30 16.01 -1.66 7.62
C GLY A 30 15.64 -2.75 6.61
N LYS A 31 14.36 -2.90 6.25
CA LYS A 31 13.92 -3.96 5.32
C LYS A 31 14.28 -3.63 3.87
N VAL A 32 14.61 -4.67 3.10
CA VAL A 32 14.96 -4.55 1.68
C VAL A 32 13.76 -4.05 0.87
N LYS A 33 14.02 -3.15 -0.09
CA LYS A 33 13.00 -2.52 -0.97
C LYS A 33 12.03 -3.53 -1.59
N MET A 34 12.50 -4.72 -1.98
CA MET A 34 11.67 -5.76 -2.58
C MET A 34 10.69 -6.41 -1.59
N GLN A 35 11.07 -6.54 -0.31
CA GLN A 35 10.15 -7.00 0.75
C GLN A 35 9.04 -5.98 0.99
N THR A 36 9.40 -4.70 1.00
CA THR A 36 8.45 -3.59 1.14
C THR A 36 7.44 -3.55 0.00
N VAL A 37 7.87 -3.78 -1.24
CA VAL A 37 6.97 -3.88 -2.40
C VAL A 37 6.01 -5.07 -2.25
N GLY A 38 6.49 -6.22 -1.78
CA GLY A 38 5.62 -7.37 -1.52
C GLY A 38 4.56 -7.10 -0.45
N ALA A 39 4.92 -6.39 0.62
CA ALA A 39 3.97 -5.97 1.66
C ALA A 39 2.95 -4.95 1.12
N ALA A 40 3.41 -4.01 0.29
CA ALA A 40 2.56 -3.02 -0.36
C ALA A 40 1.56 -3.66 -1.35
N MET A 41 1.98 -4.66 -2.13
CA MET A 41 1.09 -5.46 -3.00
C MET A 41 -0.05 -6.08 -2.20
N ARG A 42 0.27 -6.69 -1.05
CA ARG A 42 -0.75 -7.31 -0.21
C ARG A 42 -1.74 -6.28 0.33
N LYS A 43 -1.25 -5.14 0.82
CA LYS A 43 -2.10 -4.06 1.35
C LYS A 43 -2.99 -3.45 0.25
N LEU A 44 -2.47 -3.28 -0.97
CA LEU A 44 -3.24 -2.76 -2.10
C LEU A 44 -4.43 -3.68 -2.46
N VAL A 45 -4.21 -5.00 -2.54
CA VAL A 45 -5.28 -5.96 -2.82
C VAL A 45 -6.37 -5.92 -1.74
N HIS A 46 -5.99 -5.82 -0.47
CA HIS A 46 -6.95 -5.69 0.61
C HIS A 46 -7.75 -4.40 0.56
N ILE A 47 -7.13 -3.28 0.16
CA ILE A 47 -7.83 -2.01 -0.04
C ILE A 47 -8.86 -2.15 -1.16
N CYS A 48 -8.47 -2.66 -2.33
CA CYS A 48 -9.38 -2.88 -3.44
C CYS A 48 -10.53 -3.82 -3.07
N PHE A 49 -10.23 -4.91 -2.35
CA PHE A 49 -11.25 -5.85 -1.89
C PHE A 49 -12.18 -5.23 -0.85
N GLY A 50 -11.68 -4.39 0.06
CA GLY A 50 -12.49 -3.67 1.05
C GLY A 50 -13.47 -2.70 0.38
N VAL A 51 -13.01 -1.92 -0.60
CA VAL A 51 -13.86 -1.01 -1.39
C VAL A 51 -14.93 -1.79 -2.14
N LEU A 52 -14.55 -2.89 -2.80
CA LEU A 52 -15.49 -3.72 -3.56
C LEU A 52 -16.54 -4.38 -2.66
N LYS A 53 -16.12 -4.91 -1.51
CA LYS A 53 -16.99 -5.63 -0.57
C LYS A 53 -17.98 -4.71 0.15
N HIS A 54 -17.52 -3.52 0.53
CA HIS A 54 -18.33 -2.56 1.29
C HIS A 54 -19.02 -1.53 0.39
N GLN A 55 -18.78 -1.55 -0.92
CA GLN A 55 -19.24 -0.56 -1.91
C GLN A 55 -19.06 0.89 -1.44
N SER A 56 -18.05 1.11 -0.61
CA SER A 56 -17.80 2.38 0.08
C SER A 56 -16.59 3.04 -0.55
N VAL A 57 -16.62 4.37 -0.64
CA VAL A 57 -15.49 5.15 -1.17
C VAL A 57 -14.23 4.84 -0.36
N TYR A 58 -13.10 4.74 -1.05
CA TYR A 58 -11.82 4.55 -0.38
C TYR A 58 -11.52 5.74 0.54
N GLU A 59 -11.52 5.48 1.84
CA GLU A 59 -11.05 6.44 2.85
C GLU A 59 -9.66 6.02 3.32
N ALA A 60 -8.67 6.89 3.12
CA ALA A 60 -7.34 6.72 3.66
C ALA A 60 -7.41 6.85 5.19
N ARG A 61 -7.27 5.73 5.91
CA ARG A 61 -7.39 5.69 7.39
C ARG A 61 -6.19 6.29 8.11
N VAL A 62 -5.17 6.70 7.37
CA VAL A 62 -3.96 7.34 7.89
C VAL A 62 -4.13 8.84 7.75
N ALA A 63 -4.87 9.41 8.68
CA ALA A 63 -4.68 10.78 9.10
C ALA A 63 -3.24 10.94 9.66
N GLU A 64 -2.58 12.02 9.26
CA GLU A 64 -1.58 12.79 10.02
C GLU A 64 -0.62 12.00 10.95
N PRO A 65 0.70 12.00 10.70
CA PRO A 65 1.64 11.75 11.80
C PRO A 65 1.56 12.93 12.77
N VAL A 66 1.03 12.69 13.98
CA VAL A 66 1.28 13.56 15.15
C VAL A 66 2.76 13.59 15.49
#